data_AF-A0A087H465-F1
#
_entry.id   AF-A0A087H465-F1
#
_cell.length_a   1.000
_cell.length_b   1.000
_cell.length_c   1.000
_cell.angle_alpha   90.00
_cell.angle_beta   90.00
_cell.angle_gamma   90.00
#
_symmetry.space_group_name_H-M   'P 1'
#
loop_
_entity.id
_entity.type
_entity.pdbx_description
1 polymer ?
#
loop_
_entity_poly.entity_id
_entity_poly.type
_entity_poly.pdbx_seq_one_letter_code
_entity_poly.pdbx_strand_id
1 'polypeptide(L)'
;MIDVMVEEANLWFQEAPRREPKLEALVVSPPLVEEEDIYLSSDEEVDLVAEEKYRQQVVESCGFDVDFFFPTYGGIFPGGCSNYDLIFAKVGLHCYNIEKGKNLQLKSVLKVNAEAISLYNSYSTSQVIDPVDNSLHIFQAHVNDPGNKNNAGLVIRTKICRIKPQVPGLGDATTIWNFDAIDKFYKGNLPDWPPGDKLHLYEVKESELRDNDWLYLYAEVALFSKWQCNEMSDHTPFEMKKVVVQTQEDVESSMMLKSSNAIFYMTFKTRGGTDCRGIIRKTSDGITGHLSLEARCWTDN
;
A
#
# COMPACT_ATOMS: atom_id res chain seq x y z
N MET A 1 19.87 4.27 -10.09
CA MET A 1 18.71 3.91 -9.23
C MET A 1 18.51 4.96 -8.13
N ILE A 2 19.60 5.46 -7.51
CA ILE A 2 19.57 6.63 -6.62
C ILE A 2 18.94 7.86 -7.31
N ASP A 3 19.29 8.15 -8.57
CA ASP A 3 18.77 9.33 -9.28
C ASP A 3 17.24 9.28 -9.53
N VAL A 4 16.68 8.09 -9.76
CA VAL A 4 15.22 7.91 -9.96
C VAL A 4 14.45 8.14 -8.67
N MET A 5 15.03 7.74 -7.53
CA MET A 5 14.43 7.97 -6.21
C MET A 5 14.53 9.44 -5.76
N VAL A 6 15.60 10.13 -6.17
CA VAL A 6 15.78 11.57 -5.93
C VAL A 6 14.80 12.38 -6.78
N GLU A 7 14.57 12.02 -8.04
CA GLU A 7 13.54 12.63 -8.87
C GLU A 7 12.13 12.39 -8.31
N GLU A 8 11.81 11.17 -7.85
CA GLU A 8 10.55 10.89 -7.17
C GLU A 8 10.41 11.70 -5.88
N ALA A 9 11.45 11.80 -5.04
CA ALA A 9 11.42 12.59 -3.81
C ALA A 9 11.25 14.09 -4.08
N ASN A 10 11.92 14.63 -5.11
CA ASN A 10 11.87 16.04 -5.49
C ASN A 10 10.50 16.47 -6.02
N LEU A 11 9.73 15.57 -6.63
CA LEU A 11 8.33 15.82 -7.00
C LEU A 11 7.42 16.09 -5.77
N TRP A 12 7.84 15.74 -4.56
CA TRP A 12 7.06 15.94 -3.33
C TRP A 12 7.50 17.14 -2.48
N PHE A 13 8.68 17.70 -2.71
CA PHE A 13 9.23 18.81 -1.93
C PHE A 13 9.27 20.10 -2.76
N GLN A 14 8.16 20.82 -2.85
CA GLN A 14 8.20 22.25 -3.19
C GLN A 14 8.55 23.03 -1.92
N GLU A 15 9.79 23.51 -1.83
CA GLU A 15 10.38 24.13 -0.64
C GLU A 15 9.68 25.45 -0.21
N ALA A 16 9.51 25.62 1.11
CA ALA A 16 9.36 26.93 1.74
C ALA A 16 10.70 27.31 2.42
N PRO A 17 11.08 28.60 2.48
CA PRO A 17 12.45 28.99 2.79
C PRO A 17 12.80 28.79 4.27
N ARG A 18 13.95 28.13 4.51
CA ARG A 18 14.53 27.88 5.84
C ARG A 18 14.74 29.21 6.59
N ARG A 19 14.19 29.31 7.79
CA ARG A 19 14.56 30.33 8.78
C ARG A 19 15.49 29.69 9.80
N GLU A 20 16.73 30.16 9.85
CA GLU A 20 17.72 29.76 10.87
C GLU A 20 17.35 30.35 12.25
N PRO A 21 17.36 29.56 13.34
CA PRO A 21 17.27 30.10 14.69
C PRO A 21 18.66 30.49 15.23
N LYS A 22 18.75 31.68 15.83
CA LYS A 22 19.91 32.18 16.60
C LYS A 22 20.16 31.33 17.86
N LEU A 23 21.42 30.97 18.11
CA LEU A 23 21.86 30.36 19.37
C LEU A 23 21.83 31.38 20.52
N GLU A 24 21.11 31.08 21.60
CA GLU A 24 21.34 31.61 22.94
C GLU A 24 21.83 30.50 23.86
N ALA A 25 22.84 30.80 24.68
CA ALA A 25 23.60 29.84 25.48
C ALA A 25 22.82 29.34 26.71
N LEU A 26 22.81 28.03 26.94
CA LEU A 26 22.27 27.39 28.14
C LEU A 26 23.37 26.89 29.08
N VAL A 27 23.08 27.06 30.37
CA VAL A 27 23.92 26.88 31.55
C VAL A 27 24.18 25.38 31.84
N VAL A 28 25.42 25.09 32.23
CA VAL A 28 25.95 23.75 32.54
C VAL A 28 25.28 23.11 33.76
N SER A 29 24.91 21.83 33.65
CA SER A 29 24.51 20.93 34.75
C SER A 29 25.31 19.61 34.66
N PRO A 30 25.49 18.86 35.77
CA PRO A 30 26.63 17.96 36.01
C PRO A 30 26.46 16.54 35.39
N PRO A 31 27.52 15.69 35.36
CA PRO A 31 27.73 14.73 34.28
C PRO A 31 26.80 13.52 34.41
N LEU A 32 26.06 13.25 33.33
CA LEU A 32 25.37 11.99 33.13
C LEU A 32 26.38 10.94 32.64
N VAL A 33 26.18 9.75 33.18
CA VAL A 33 26.89 8.49 32.93
C VAL A 33 27.14 8.31 31.43
N GLU A 34 28.36 7.91 31.07
CA GLU A 34 28.77 7.55 29.71
C GLU A 34 27.84 6.45 29.17
N GLU A 35 26.83 6.85 28.38
CA GLU A 35 26.23 5.95 27.39
C GLU A 35 27.26 5.81 26.27
N GLU A 36 27.69 4.58 25.99
CA GLU A 36 28.51 4.26 24.84
C GLU A 36 27.78 4.70 23.57
N ASP A 37 28.18 5.85 23.03
CA ASP A 37 27.90 6.22 21.64
C ASP A 37 28.50 5.12 20.75
N ILE A 38 27.65 4.21 20.26
CA ILE A 38 28.01 3.27 19.20
C ILE A 38 28.18 4.09 17.93
N TYR A 39 29.37 4.67 17.75
CA TYR A 39 29.83 5.16 16.46
C TYR A 39 29.88 3.96 15.50
N LEU A 40 28.93 3.87 14.58
CA LEU A 40 29.02 3.00 13.41
C LEU A 40 30.29 3.40 12.64
N SER A 41 31.34 2.60 12.79
CA SER A 41 32.61 2.80 12.09
C SER A 41 32.37 2.69 10.59
N SER A 42 32.72 3.73 9.85
CA SER A 42 32.54 3.88 8.40
C SER A 42 33.46 3.01 7.52
N ASP A 43 34.11 2.00 8.09
CA ASP A 43 35.28 1.35 7.48
C ASP A 43 35.08 -0.18 7.29
N GLU A 44 33.85 -0.65 7.02
CA GLU A 44 33.69 -1.98 6.43
C GLU A 44 33.96 -1.89 4.92
N GLU A 45 35.06 -2.51 4.49
CA GLU A 45 35.40 -2.72 3.07
C GLU A 45 34.22 -3.43 2.40
N VAL A 46 33.44 -2.70 1.59
CA VAL A 46 32.28 -3.26 0.88
C VAL A 46 32.80 -4.35 -0.06
N ASP A 47 32.36 -5.58 0.15
CA ASP A 47 32.64 -6.69 -0.78
C ASP A 47 31.94 -6.40 -2.11
N LEU A 48 32.69 -5.83 -3.05
CA LEU A 48 32.23 -5.45 -4.38
C LEU A 48 31.66 -6.64 -5.17
N VAL A 49 32.12 -7.87 -4.89
CA VAL A 49 31.61 -9.07 -5.55
C VAL A 49 30.24 -9.43 -5.00
N ALA A 50 30.07 -9.37 -3.67
CA ALA A 50 28.78 -9.59 -3.03
C ALA A 50 27.76 -8.49 -3.42
N GLU A 51 28.19 -7.23 -3.53
CA GLU A 51 27.35 -6.13 -3.98
C GLU A 51 26.88 -6.31 -5.43
N GLU A 52 27.77 -6.69 -6.34
CA GLU A 52 27.38 -6.91 -7.74
C GLU A 52 26.42 -8.10 -7.87
N LYS A 53 26.67 -9.19 -7.13
CA LYS A 53 25.74 -10.33 -7.06
C LYS A 53 24.36 -9.89 -6.55
N TYR A 54 24.32 -9.09 -5.49
CA TYR A 54 23.08 -8.54 -4.94
C TYR A 54 22.33 -7.69 -5.98
N ARG A 55 23.03 -6.77 -6.66
CA ARG A 55 22.44 -5.91 -7.70
C ARG A 55 21.87 -6.74 -8.84
N GLN A 56 22.57 -7.78 -9.28
CA GLN A 56 22.09 -8.71 -10.29
C GLN A 56 20.80 -9.43 -9.85
N GLN A 57 20.75 -9.93 -8.61
CA GLN A 57 19.54 -10.56 -8.06
C GLN A 57 18.34 -9.61 -8.02
N VAL A 58 18.57 -8.36 -7.60
CA VAL A 58 17.51 -7.33 -7.57
C VAL A 58 16.96 -7.08 -8.97
N VAL A 59 17.82 -6.94 -9.98
CA VAL A 59 17.39 -6.69 -11.36
C VAL A 59 16.65 -7.89 -11.95
N GLU A 60 17.23 -9.09 -11.88
CA GLU A 60 16.68 -10.30 -12.48
C GLU A 60 15.35 -10.72 -11.85
N SER A 61 15.24 -10.59 -10.52
CA SER A 61 14.03 -10.96 -9.79
C SER A 61 13.03 -9.83 -9.63
N CYS A 62 13.42 -8.59 -9.94
CA CYS A 62 12.71 -7.36 -9.57
C CYS A 62 12.49 -7.24 -8.06
N GLY A 63 13.51 -7.59 -7.27
CA GLY A 63 13.50 -7.51 -5.80
C GLY A 63 12.81 -8.67 -5.07
N PHE A 64 12.16 -9.59 -5.79
CA PHE A 64 11.41 -10.69 -5.15
C PHE A 64 12.30 -11.86 -4.70
N ASP A 65 13.45 -12.09 -5.34
CA ASP A 65 14.36 -13.20 -5.07
C ASP A 65 15.77 -12.60 -4.82
N VAL A 66 16.03 -12.16 -3.58
CA VAL A 66 17.24 -11.45 -3.18
C VAL A 66 17.80 -12.07 -1.90
N ASP A 67 19.10 -12.31 -1.85
CA ASP A 67 19.79 -12.80 -0.65
C ASP A 67 19.96 -11.66 0.38
N PHE A 68 20.12 -12.03 1.65
CA PHE A 68 20.42 -11.04 2.68
C PHE A 68 21.79 -10.41 2.45
N PHE A 69 21.80 -9.08 2.29
CA PHE A 69 22.99 -8.26 2.06
C PHE A 69 22.77 -6.91 2.75
N PHE A 70 23.81 -6.34 3.35
CA PHE A 70 23.79 -5.01 3.98
C PHE A 70 24.45 -3.98 3.04
N PRO A 71 23.70 -3.38 2.10
CA PRO A 71 24.20 -2.25 1.34
C PRO A 71 24.36 -1.02 2.25
N THR A 72 25.44 -0.28 2.06
CA THR A 72 25.84 0.90 2.87
C THR A 72 24.76 2.00 2.92
N TYR A 73 23.84 2.04 1.96
CA TYR A 73 22.81 3.08 1.81
C TYR A 73 21.37 2.55 1.83
N GLY A 74 21.15 1.36 2.43
CA GLY A 74 19.85 0.71 2.44
C GLY A 74 19.56 -0.10 1.17
N GLY A 75 18.58 -0.98 1.23
CA GLY A 75 18.20 -1.84 0.11
C GLY A 75 17.09 -2.83 0.47
N ILE A 76 16.78 -3.69 -0.49
CA ILE A 76 15.84 -4.81 -0.35
C ILE A 76 16.51 -5.93 0.43
N PHE A 77 15.89 -6.38 1.51
CA PHE A 77 16.34 -7.52 2.29
C PHE A 77 15.19 -8.47 2.61
N PRO A 78 15.46 -9.78 2.77
CA PRO A 78 14.47 -10.73 3.27
C PRO A 78 13.93 -10.31 4.64
N GLY A 79 12.61 -10.21 4.76
CA GLY A 79 11.91 -9.83 5.99
C GLY A 79 10.98 -10.94 6.48
N GLY A 80 10.51 -10.79 7.71
CA GLY A 80 9.37 -11.57 8.21
C GLY A 80 8.05 -11.12 7.57
N CYS A 81 7.06 -12.00 7.54
CA CYS A 81 5.71 -11.63 7.12
C CYS A 81 4.96 -10.99 8.29
N SER A 82 4.70 -9.69 8.22
CA SER A 82 3.85 -8.99 9.18
C SER A 82 2.38 -8.96 8.76
N ASN A 83 1.49 -8.50 9.65
CA ASN A 83 0.09 -8.20 9.27
C ASN A 83 0.00 -7.12 8.18
N TYR A 84 0.99 -6.22 8.16
CA TYR A 84 1.12 -5.17 7.16
C TYR A 84 1.36 -5.79 5.76
N ASP A 85 2.30 -6.72 5.66
CA ASP A 85 2.62 -7.45 4.42
C ASP A 85 1.46 -8.32 3.93
N LEU A 86 0.69 -8.90 4.85
CA LEU A 86 -0.48 -9.69 4.50
C LEU A 86 -1.54 -8.84 3.78
N ILE A 87 -1.83 -7.64 4.30
CA ILE A 87 -2.75 -6.71 3.63
C ILE A 87 -2.20 -6.31 2.26
N PHE A 88 -0.90 -6.05 2.17
CA PHE A 88 -0.25 -5.68 0.90
C PHE A 88 -0.36 -6.79 -0.14
N ALA A 89 -0.12 -8.04 0.26
CA ALA A 89 -0.31 -9.21 -0.59
C ALA A 89 -1.76 -9.35 -1.06
N LYS A 90 -2.75 -9.15 -0.17
CA LYS A 90 -4.18 -9.17 -0.53
C LYS A 90 -4.53 -8.07 -1.54
N VAL A 91 -4.05 -6.84 -1.33
CA VAL A 91 -4.30 -5.71 -2.23
C VAL A 91 -3.64 -5.91 -3.60
N GLY A 92 -2.42 -6.45 -3.63
CA GLY A 92 -1.77 -6.83 -4.88
C GLY A 92 -2.56 -7.88 -5.65
N LEU A 93 -3.05 -8.92 -4.96
CA LEU A 93 -3.90 -9.94 -5.57
C LEU A 93 -5.22 -9.37 -6.10
N HIS A 94 -5.82 -8.45 -5.35
CA HIS A 94 -7.03 -7.74 -5.77
C HIS A 94 -6.81 -6.92 -7.06
N CYS A 95 -5.69 -6.21 -7.16
CA CYS A 95 -5.31 -5.50 -8.38
C CYS A 95 -5.24 -6.45 -9.59
N TYR A 96 -4.57 -7.60 -9.43
CA TYR A 96 -4.48 -8.61 -10.49
C TYR A 96 -5.84 -9.19 -10.88
N ASN A 97 -6.68 -9.50 -9.89
CA ASN A 97 -8.01 -10.06 -10.09
C ASN A 97 -8.92 -9.09 -10.88
N ILE A 98 -8.93 -7.80 -10.55
CA ILE A 98 -9.67 -6.79 -11.29
C ILE A 98 -9.16 -6.72 -12.74
N GLU A 99 -7.85 -6.61 -12.94
CA GLU A 99 -7.28 -6.40 -14.26
C GLU A 99 -7.50 -7.59 -15.20
N LYS A 100 -7.36 -8.81 -14.69
CA LYS A 100 -7.49 -10.04 -15.48
C LYS A 100 -8.90 -10.63 -15.46
N GLY A 101 -9.84 -10.03 -14.74
CA GLY A 101 -11.19 -10.58 -14.56
C GLY A 101 -11.18 -11.96 -13.89
N LYS A 102 -10.32 -12.13 -12.89
CA LYS A 102 -10.09 -13.38 -12.14
C LYS A 102 -10.61 -13.26 -10.71
N ASN A 103 -10.74 -14.39 -10.02
CA ASN A 103 -11.07 -14.43 -8.59
C ASN A 103 -10.15 -15.39 -7.84
N LEU A 104 -8.83 -15.17 -7.98
CA LEU A 104 -7.84 -15.97 -7.26
C LEU A 104 -7.88 -15.66 -5.77
N GLN A 105 -7.75 -16.69 -4.95
CA GLN A 105 -7.78 -16.56 -3.49
C GLN A 105 -6.38 -16.73 -2.89
N LEU A 106 -6.04 -15.88 -1.94
CA LEU A 106 -4.76 -15.96 -1.23
C LEU A 106 -4.78 -17.15 -0.26
N LYS A 107 -3.85 -18.09 -0.44
CA LYS A 107 -3.71 -19.26 0.45
C LYS A 107 -2.66 -19.03 1.54
N SER A 108 -1.49 -18.54 1.16
CA SER A 108 -0.44 -18.17 2.11
C SER A 108 0.57 -17.22 1.48
N VAL A 109 1.19 -16.38 2.31
CA VAL A 109 2.38 -15.62 1.93
C VAL A 109 3.60 -16.49 2.25
N LEU A 110 4.40 -16.81 1.23
CA LEU A 110 5.53 -17.73 1.35
C LEU A 110 6.80 -17.00 1.79
N LYS A 111 7.00 -15.79 1.25
CA LYS A 111 8.12 -14.93 1.59
C LYS A 111 7.80 -13.48 1.33
N VAL A 112 8.51 -12.61 2.02
CA VAL A 112 8.45 -11.16 1.85
C VAL A 112 9.89 -10.65 1.88
N ASN A 113 10.25 -9.86 0.88
CA ASN A 113 11.39 -8.97 1.00
C ASN A 113 10.86 -7.56 1.23
N ALA A 114 11.56 -6.76 2.01
CA ALA A 114 11.15 -5.40 2.32
C ALA A 114 12.30 -4.44 2.08
N GLU A 115 11.95 -3.19 1.81
CA GLU A 115 12.86 -2.07 1.73
C GLU A 115 12.20 -0.89 2.46
N ALA A 116 12.89 -0.37 3.46
CA ALA A 116 12.40 0.71 4.32
C ALA A 116 13.47 1.80 4.41
N ILE A 117 13.54 2.64 3.37
CA ILE A 117 14.39 3.84 3.36
C ILE A 117 13.47 5.06 3.57
N SER A 118 13.03 5.71 2.49
CA SER A 118 12.12 6.86 2.57
C SER A 118 10.66 6.45 2.61
N LEU A 119 10.32 5.29 2.04
CA LEU A 119 8.99 4.70 1.95
C LEU A 119 9.10 3.21 2.27
N TYR A 120 8.00 2.58 2.67
CA TYR A 120 7.96 1.14 2.88
C TYR A 120 7.57 0.43 1.59
N ASN A 121 8.45 -0.44 1.07
CA ASN A 121 8.17 -1.32 -0.06
C ASN A 121 8.13 -2.77 0.43
N SER A 122 7.10 -3.50 0.03
CA SER A 122 6.95 -4.93 0.28
C SER A 122 6.94 -5.68 -1.05
N TYR A 123 7.79 -6.69 -1.16
CA TYR A 123 7.95 -7.60 -2.30
C TYR A 123 7.52 -8.99 -1.84
N SER A 124 6.23 -9.24 -1.92
CA SER A 124 5.62 -10.50 -1.44
C SER A 124 5.60 -11.56 -2.54
N THR A 125 5.90 -12.80 -2.16
CA THR A 125 5.62 -13.98 -2.98
C THR A 125 4.66 -14.88 -2.22
N SER A 126 3.53 -15.20 -2.85
CA SER A 126 2.40 -15.88 -2.22
C SER A 126 1.95 -17.08 -3.04
N GLN A 127 1.39 -18.07 -2.36
CA GLN A 127 0.62 -19.12 -2.99
C GLN A 127 -0.83 -18.68 -3.09
N VAL A 128 -1.39 -18.76 -4.29
CA VAL A 128 -2.80 -18.45 -4.57
C VAL A 128 -3.46 -19.66 -5.21
N ILE A 129 -4.78 -19.74 -5.07
CA ILE A 129 -5.60 -20.81 -5.63
C ILE A 129 -6.64 -20.22 -6.57
N ASP A 130 -6.80 -20.81 -7.76
CA ASP A 130 -7.95 -20.52 -8.62
C ASP A 130 -9.11 -21.42 -8.17
N PRO A 131 -10.22 -20.86 -7.65
CA PRO A 131 -11.34 -21.66 -7.15
C PRO A 131 -12.11 -22.38 -8.27
N VAL A 132 -11.89 -22.03 -9.54
CA VAL A 132 -12.58 -22.65 -10.69
C VAL A 132 -12.07 -24.07 -10.95
N ASP A 133 -10.76 -24.28 -10.86
CA ASP A 133 -10.11 -25.56 -11.16
C ASP A 133 -9.27 -26.12 -9.99
N ASN A 134 -9.24 -25.40 -8.86
CA ASN A 134 -8.47 -25.72 -7.67
C ASN A 134 -6.95 -25.78 -7.93
N SER A 135 -6.47 -25.08 -8.97
CA SER A 135 -5.06 -25.01 -9.33
C SER A 135 -4.30 -24.03 -8.43
N LEU A 136 -3.04 -24.37 -8.13
CA LEU A 136 -2.16 -23.55 -7.30
C LEU A 136 -1.18 -22.78 -8.19
N HIS A 137 -1.07 -21.48 -7.92
CA HIS A 137 -0.15 -20.60 -8.61
C HIS A 137 0.74 -19.87 -7.62
N ILE A 138 1.91 -19.45 -8.10
CA ILE A 138 2.80 -18.55 -7.37
C ILE A 138 2.56 -17.14 -7.87
N PHE A 139 2.10 -16.29 -6.96
CA PHE A 139 1.81 -14.89 -7.20
C PHE A 139 2.88 -14.01 -6.58
N GLN A 140 3.20 -12.90 -7.23
CA GLN A 140 4.16 -11.92 -6.77
C GLN A 140 3.54 -10.53 -6.81
N ALA A 141 3.64 -9.80 -5.69
CA ALA A 141 3.17 -8.44 -5.57
C ALA A 141 4.23 -7.50 -4.95
N HIS A 142 4.56 -6.44 -5.69
CA HIS A 142 5.34 -5.30 -5.21
C HIS A 142 4.36 -4.18 -4.90
N VAL A 143 4.28 -3.83 -3.63
CA VAL A 143 3.34 -2.86 -3.09
C VAL A 143 4.10 -1.91 -2.17
N ASN A 144 3.81 -0.61 -2.23
CA ASN A 144 4.45 0.37 -1.38
C ASN A 144 3.45 1.25 -0.60
N ASP A 145 3.89 1.68 0.58
CA ASP A 145 3.27 2.74 1.36
C ASP A 145 4.09 4.03 1.18
N PRO A 146 3.56 5.03 0.45
CA PRO A 146 4.20 6.33 0.33
C PRO A 146 4.04 7.22 1.59
N GLY A 147 3.43 6.70 2.66
CA GLY A 147 3.16 7.40 3.90
C GLY A 147 1.88 8.24 3.85
N ASN A 148 1.50 8.77 5.01
CA ASN A 148 0.27 9.52 5.20
C ASN A 148 0.30 10.85 4.44
N LYS A 149 -0.64 11.02 3.51
CA LYS A 149 -0.88 12.26 2.76
C LYS A 149 -2.38 12.49 2.65
N ASN A 150 -2.79 13.72 2.35
CA ASN A 150 -4.17 14.01 1.94
C ASN A 150 -5.26 13.58 2.94
N ASN A 151 -4.99 13.67 4.25
CA ASN A 151 -5.84 13.17 5.33
C ASN A 151 -6.08 11.64 5.31
N ALA A 152 -5.36 10.86 4.50
CA ALA A 152 -5.34 9.41 4.56
C ALA A 152 -4.45 8.94 5.71
N GLY A 153 -4.95 7.98 6.49
CA GLY A 153 -4.19 7.29 7.53
C GLY A 153 -3.37 6.10 7.00
N LEU A 154 -3.60 5.73 5.74
CA LEU A 154 -2.85 4.70 5.02
C LEU A 154 -3.00 4.92 3.52
N VAL A 155 -1.91 4.73 2.78
CA VAL A 155 -1.92 4.71 1.32
C VAL A 155 -1.24 3.42 0.87
N ILE A 156 -1.92 2.61 0.06
CA ILE A 156 -1.38 1.37 -0.50
C ILE A 156 -1.32 1.52 -2.01
N ARG A 157 -0.13 1.36 -2.60
CA ARG A 157 0.07 1.45 -4.05
C ARG A 157 0.70 0.18 -4.58
N THR A 158 0.03 -0.47 -5.51
CA THR A 158 0.59 -1.61 -6.22
C THR A 158 1.45 -1.12 -7.39
N LYS A 159 2.55 -1.81 -7.65
CA LYS A 159 3.47 -1.54 -8.76
C LYS A 159 3.61 -2.75 -9.68
N ILE A 160 3.81 -3.93 -9.09
CA ILE A 160 3.91 -5.20 -9.83
C ILE A 160 2.93 -6.17 -9.22
N CYS A 161 2.08 -6.80 -10.03
CA CYS A 161 1.12 -7.84 -9.62
C CYS A 161 1.07 -8.92 -10.71
N ARG A 162 1.61 -10.12 -10.46
CA ARG A 162 1.78 -11.14 -11.51
C ARG A 162 1.80 -12.57 -10.99
N ILE A 163 1.51 -13.52 -11.88
CA ILE A 163 1.73 -14.96 -11.67
C ILE A 163 3.07 -15.37 -12.31
N LYS A 164 3.92 -16.09 -11.57
CA LYS A 164 5.15 -16.70 -12.13
C LYS A 164 4.79 -17.73 -13.22
N PRO A 165 5.54 -17.81 -14.33
CA PRO A 165 6.89 -17.27 -14.55
C PRO A 165 6.94 -15.95 -15.32
N GLN A 166 5.84 -15.18 -15.44
CA GLN A 166 5.86 -13.94 -16.23
C GLN A 166 6.98 -13.02 -15.74
N VAL A 167 8.01 -12.75 -16.55
CA VAL A 167 9.15 -11.85 -16.23
C VAL A 167 8.73 -10.41 -16.56
N PRO A 168 9.06 -9.39 -15.74
CA PRO A 168 8.66 -8.01 -16.02
C PRO A 168 9.53 -7.51 -17.17
N GLY A 169 8.93 -6.78 -18.11
CA GLY A 169 9.62 -6.34 -19.33
C GLY A 169 9.27 -7.12 -20.62
N LEU A 170 8.40 -8.13 -20.56
CA LEU A 170 7.75 -8.70 -21.75
C LEU A 170 6.33 -8.15 -22.00
N GLY A 171 5.98 -7.02 -21.36
CA GLY A 171 4.69 -6.32 -21.45
C GLY A 171 4.67 -5.06 -20.59
N ASP A 172 3.68 -4.20 -20.81
CA ASP A 172 3.50 -2.79 -20.39
C ASP A 172 3.60 -2.45 -18.87
N ALA A 173 4.09 -3.35 -18.03
CA ALA A 173 4.22 -3.14 -16.59
C ALA A 173 5.48 -2.31 -16.27
N THR A 174 5.28 -1.03 -15.94
CA THR A 174 6.27 -0.14 -15.33
C THR A 174 6.04 -0.08 -13.82
N THR A 175 7.02 0.34 -13.03
CA THR A 175 6.85 0.65 -11.60
C THR A 175 6.52 2.13 -11.34
N ILE A 176 6.58 2.95 -12.40
CA ILE A 176 6.44 4.40 -12.36
C ILE A 176 4.99 4.79 -12.62
N TRP A 177 4.37 5.42 -11.63
CA TRP A 177 2.99 5.87 -11.70
C TRP A 177 2.81 7.11 -12.59
N ASN A 178 1.78 7.11 -13.43
CA ASN A 178 1.33 8.27 -14.19
C ASN A 178 0.20 8.99 -13.44
N PHE A 179 0.55 9.81 -12.44
CA PHE A 179 -0.45 10.55 -11.67
C PHE A 179 -1.24 11.55 -12.51
N ASP A 180 -0.72 12.01 -13.65
CA ASP A 180 -1.43 12.96 -14.51
C ASP A 180 -2.63 12.33 -15.22
N ALA A 181 -2.63 11.01 -15.44
CA ALA A 181 -3.76 10.27 -16.01
C ALA A 181 -4.98 10.20 -15.07
N ILE A 182 -4.79 10.40 -13.77
CA ILE A 182 -5.89 10.36 -12.79
C ILE A 182 -6.64 11.69 -12.82
N ASP A 183 -7.98 11.65 -12.88
CA ASP A 183 -8.80 12.87 -12.84
C ASP A 183 -8.59 13.63 -11.53
N LYS A 184 -8.58 14.97 -11.62
CA LYS A 184 -8.48 15.89 -10.48
C LYS A 184 -9.52 15.64 -9.39
N PHE A 185 -10.69 15.09 -9.71
CA PHE A 185 -11.72 14.72 -8.74
C PHE A 185 -11.22 13.71 -7.71
N TYR A 186 -10.35 12.79 -8.14
CA TYR A 186 -9.77 11.74 -7.30
C TYR A 186 -8.39 12.14 -6.74
N LYS A 187 -8.02 13.43 -6.79
CA LYS A 187 -6.75 13.96 -6.25
C LYS A 187 -6.98 14.80 -4.99
N GLY A 188 -5.90 15.03 -4.25
CA GLY A 188 -5.91 15.85 -3.03
C GLY A 188 -6.54 15.15 -1.84
N ASN A 189 -6.99 15.92 -0.84
CA ASN A 189 -7.53 15.39 0.42
C ASN A 189 -8.66 14.39 0.19
N LEU A 190 -8.69 13.30 0.97
CA LEU A 190 -9.86 12.44 1.06
C LEU A 190 -11.10 13.28 1.40
N PRO A 191 -12.26 13.00 0.79
CA PRO A 191 -13.46 13.78 1.03
C PRO A 191 -13.95 13.60 2.47
N ASP A 192 -14.75 14.55 2.93
CA ASP A 192 -15.40 14.46 4.23
C ASP A 192 -16.59 13.49 4.22
N TRP A 193 -16.98 13.08 5.44
CA TRP A 193 -18.20 12.31 5.69
C TRP A 193 -19.29 13.21 6.32
N PRO A 194 -20.58 13.03 5.97
CA PRO A 194 -21.10 12.12 4.96
C PRO A 194 -20.73 12.57 3.54
N PRO A 195 -20.84 11.70 2.52
CA PRO A 195 -20.82 12.17 1.14
C PRO A 195 -21.87 13.27 1.02
N GLY A 196 -21.46 14.48 0.63
CA GLY A 196 -22.40 15.59 0.43
C GLY A 196 -23.43 15.28 -0.67
N ASP A 197 -24.36 16.21 -0.93
CA ASP A 197 -25.37 16.13 -2.01
C ASP A 197 -24.75 16.23 -3.42
N LYS A 198 -23.76 15.39 -3.69
CA LYS A 198 -23.04 15.30 -4.94
C LYS A 198 -23.72 14.26 -5.83
N LEU A 199 -23.75 14.54 -7.12
CA LEU A 199 -24.25 13.62 -8.15
C LEU A 199 -23.41 12.31 -8.14
N HIS A 200 -24.03 11.22 -8.60
CA HIS A 200 -23.44 9.88 -8.76
C HIS A 200 -23.02 9.22 -7.44
N LEU A 201 -23.98 9.11 -6.52
CA LEU A 201 -23.90 8.26 -5.32
C LEU A 201 -24.78 7.04 -5.49
N TYR A 202 -24.26 5.87 -5.17
CA TYR A 202 -25.00 4.61 -5.16
C TYR A 202 -24.80 3.84 -3.87
N GLU A 203 -25.89 3.48 -3.22
CA GLU A 203 -25.87 2.58 -2.07
C GLU A 203 -25.88 1.12 -2.55
N VAL A 204 -24.83 0.39 -2.19
CA VAL A 204 -24.63 -1.01 -2.61
C VAL A 204 -25.67 -1.89 -1.94
N LYS A 205 -26.32 -2.74 -2.72
CA LYS A 205 -27.34 -3.67 -2.20
C LYS A 205 -26.67 -4.83 -1.48
N GLU A 206 -27.39 -5.41 -0.52
CA GLU A 206 -26.89 -6.58 0.21
C GLU A 206 -26.55 -7.77 -0.69
N SER A 207 -27.30 -7.97 -1.78
CA SER A 207 -26.97 -9.00 -2.79
C SER A 207 -25.63 -8.73 -3.47
N GLU A 208 -25.33 -7.47 -3.79
CA GLU A 208 -24.09 -7.06 -4.44
C GLU A 208 -22.90 -7.13 -3.48
N LEU A 209 -23.10 -6.92 -2.18
CA LEU A 209 -22.07 -7.13 -1.15
C LEU A 209 -21.60 -8.60 -1.11
N ARG A 210 -22.51 -9.56 -1.33
CA ARG A 210 -22.16 -10.99 -1.38
C ARG A 210 -21.38 -11.35 -2.64
N ASP A 211 -21.72 -10.72 -3.77
CA ASP A 211 -21.05 -10.94 -5.06
C ASP A 211 -19.70 -10.20 -5.17
N ASN A 212 -19.45 -9.22 -4.29
CA ASN A 212 -18.25 -8.37 -4.27
C ASN A 212 -17.55 -8.48 -2.92
N ASP A 213 -17.06 -9.68 -2.60
CA ASP A 213 -16.32 -10.00 -1.37
C ASP A 213 -15.09 -9.09 -1.15
N TRP A 214 -14.49 -8.57 -2.22
CA TRP A 214 -13.40 -7.58 -2.16
C TRP A 214 -13.79 -6.27 -1.45
N LEU A 215 -15.07 -5.95 -1.28
CA LEU A 215 -15.50 -4.84 -0.44
C LEU A 215 -15.11 -5.05 1.02
N TYR A 216 -15.05 -6.30 1.50
CA TYR A 216 -14.52 -6.59 2.84
C TYR A 216 -13.03 -6.28 2.93
N LEU A 217 -12.25 -6.50 1.86
CA LEU A 217 -10.85 -6.07 1.83
C LEU A 217 -10.73 -4.55 1.99
N TYR A 218 -11.64 -3.76 1.41
CA TYR A 218 -11.61 -2.30 1.53
C TYR A 218 -11.93 -1.84 2.97
N ALA A 219 -12.85 -2.51 3.65
CA ALA A 219 -13.07 -2.26 5.07
C ALA A 219 -11.89 -2.72 5.93
N GLU A 220 -11.22 -3.84 5.62
CA GLU A 220 -9.97 -4.25 6.29
C GLU A 220 -8.90 -3.18 6.15
N VAL A 221 -8.69 -2.66 4.93
CA VAL A 221 -7.72 -1.58 4.65
C VAL A 221 -8.10 -0.29 5.41
N ALA A 222 -9.39 0.07 5.45
CA ALA A 222 -9.86 1.21 6.22
C ALA A 222 -9.57 1.03 7.71
N LEU A 223 -9.93 -0.12 8.28
CA LEU A 223 -9.69 -0.45 9.69
C LEU A 223 -8.20 -0.36 10.04
N PHE A 224 -7.36 -0.91 9.17
CA PHE A 224 -5.90 -0.90 9.34
C PHE A 224 -5.30 0.52 9.31
N SER A 225 -5.93 1.46 8.58
CA SER A 225 -5.52 2.88 8.58
C SER A 225 -5.67 3.57 9.94
N LYS A 226 -6.46 2.99 10.86
CA LYS A 226 -6.66 3.53 12.23
C LYS A 226 -5.92 2.70 13.27
N TRP A 227 -6.06 1.39 13.24
CA TRP A 227 -5.52 0.47 14.23
C TRP A 227 -4.47 -0.43 13.58
N GLN A 228 -3.25 0.09 13.54
CA GLN A 228 -2.12 -0.59 12.92
C GLN A 228 -1.78 -1.90 13.64
N CYS A 229 -1.32 -2.89 12.87
CA CYS A 229 -0.68 -4.16 13.25
C CYS A 229 -1.22 -4.95 14.45
N ASN A 230 -1.04 -4.47 15.69
CA ASN A 230 -1.20 -5.26 16.92
C ASN A 230 -2.64 -5.26 17.46
N GLU A 231 -3.47 -4.29 17.06
CA GLU A 231 -4.85 -4.12 17.56
C GLU A 231 -5.91 -4.70 16.59
N MET A 232 -5.48 -5.12 15.41
CA MET A 232 -6.35 -5.66 14.34
C MET A 232 -7.20 -6.86 14.78
N SER A 233 -6.65 -7.75 15.61
CA SER A 233 -7.35 -8.95 16.09
C SER A 233 -8.53 -8.62 17.00
N ASP A 234 -8.49 -7.48 17.67
CA ASP A 234 -9.55 -7.05 18.59
C ASP A 234 -10.74 -6.44 17.83
N HIS A 235 -10.48 -6.01 16.59
CA HIS A 235 -11.45 -5.38 15.72
C HIS A 235 -11.97 -6.28 14.60
N THR A 236 -11.41 -7.49 14.44
CA THR A 236 -11.83 -8.49 13.46
C THR A 236 -12.42 -9.77 14.10
N PRO A 237 -13.35 -10.47 13.43
CA PRO A 237 -14.04 -10.04 12.21
C PRO A 237 -14.97 -8.84 12.49
N PHE A 238 -15.34 -8.12 11.44
CA PHE A 238 -16.32 -7.03 11.50
C PHE A 238 -17.54 -7.36 10.65
N GLU A 239 -18.66 -6.73 10.99
CA GLU A 239 -19.92 -6.82 10.27
C GLU A 239 -20.07 -5.60 9.36
N MET A 240 -20.12 -5.81 8.04
CA MET A 240 -20.39 -4.75 7.07
C MET A 240 -21.85 -4.30 7.21
N LYS A 241 -22.09 -3.00 7.43
CA LYS A 241 -23.45 -2.45 7.55
C LYS A 241 -23.92 -1.78 6.28
N LYS A 242 -23.12 -0.85 5.74
CA LYS A 242 -23.50 -0.04 4.58
C LYS A 242 -22.27 0.32 3.77
N VAL A 243 -22.42 0.28 2.44
CA VAL A 243 -21.43 0.79 1.50
C VAL A 243 -22.12 1.72 0.51
N VAL A 244 -21.57 2.91 0.35
CA VAL A 244 -21.97 3.87 -0.67
C VAL A 244 -20.77 4.14 -1.57
N VAL A 245 -20.98 4.07 -2.87
CA VAL A 245 -19.96 4.33 -3.90
C VAL A 245 -20.23 5.67 -4.53
N GLN A 246 -19.17 6.42 -4.77
CA GLN A 246 -19.19 7.67 -5.51
C GLN A 246 -18.22 7.60 -6.69
N THR A 247 -18.69 8.01 -7.86
CA THR A 247 -17.88 8.20 -9.07
C THR A 247 -18.02 9.63 -9.57
N GLN A 248 -17.08 10.07 -10.40
CA GLN A 248 -17.20 11.32 -11.12
C GLN A 248 -18.10 11.17 -12.33
N GLU A 249 -17.97 10.04 -13.01
CA GLU A 249 -18.66 9.68 -14.23
C GLU A 249 -20.13 9.36 -13.93
N ASP A 250 -21.02 9.83 -14.81
CA ASP A 250 -22.44 9.47 -14.80
C ASP A 250 -22.59 8.08 -15.45
N VAL A 251 -22.36 7.05 -14.65
CA VAL A 251 -22.47 5.65 -15.04
C VAL A 251 -23.63 5.00 -14.30
N GLU A 252 -24.24 3.98 -14.92
CA GLU A 252 -25.29 3.20 -14.26
C GLU A 252 -24.79 2.66 -12.91
N SER A 253 -25.67 2.65 -11.92
CA SER A 253 -25.34 2.28 -10.53
C SER A 253 -24.58 0.95 -10.38
N SER A 254 -24.92 -0.06 -11.18
CA SER A 254 -24.26 -1.37 -11.17
C SER A 254 -22.85 -1.34 -11.77
N MET A 255 -22.54 -0.36 -12.61
CA MET A 255 -21.23 -0.16 -13.22
C MET A 255 -20.30 0.66 -12.32
N MET A 256 -20.83 1.46 -11.39
CA MET A 256 -20.02 2.26 -10.45
C MET A 256 -19.05 1.40 -9.62
N LEU A 257 -19.46 0.19 -9.24
CA LEU A 257 -18.60 -0.78 -8.53
C LEU A 257 -17.40 -1.24 -9.37
N LYS A 258 -17.58 -1.27 -10.70
CA LYS A 258 -16.58 -1.70 -11.68
C LYS A 258 -15.70 -0.56 -12.20
N SER A 259 -16.02 0.69 -11.85
CA SER A 259 -15.22 1.85 -12.25
C SER A 259 -13.78 1.70 -11.79
N SER A 260 -12.83 2.09 -12.64
CA SER A 260 -11.39 2.08 -12.32
C SER A 260 -11.07 3.02 -11.16
N ASN A 261 -11.72 4.17 -11.13
CA ASN A 261 -11.62 5.18 -10.08
C ASN A 261 -12.97 5.31 -9.37
N ALA A 262 -12.96 5.28 -8.04
CA ALA A 262 -14.17 5.41 -7.23
C ALA A 262 -13.82 5.76 -5.77
N ILE A 263 -14.77 6.36 -5.06
CA ILE A 263 -14.69 6.60 -3.62
C ILE A 263 -15.75 5.76 -2.93
N PHE A 264 -15.33 5.00 -1.93
CA PHE A 264 -16.17 4.12 -1.14
C PHE A 264 -16.32 4.68 0.27
N TYR A 265 -17.57 4.78 0.69
CA TYR A 265 -18.01 5.24 1.99
C TYR A 265 -18.61 4.04 2.71
N MET A 266 -17.98 3.60 3.78
CA MET A 266 -18.28 2.31 4.41
C MET A 266 -18.61 2.51 5.88
N THR A 267 -19.61 1.79 6.37
CA THR A 267 -19.87 1.64 7.80
C THR A 267 -19.86 0.17 8.17
N PHE A 268 -19.20 -0.15 9.29
CA PHE A 268 -19.05 -1.51 9.76
C PHE A 268 -18.93 -1.55 11.28
N LYS A 269 -19.34 -2.66 11.88
CA LYS A 269 -19.25 -2.90 13.32
C LYS A 269 -18.11 -3.85 13.62
N THR A 270 -17.18 -3.45 14.46
CA THR A 270 -16.09 -4.34 14.88
C THR A 270 -16.58 -5.37 15.89
N ARG A 271 -15.78 -6.43 16.09
CA ARG A 271 -16.03 -7.46 17.11
C ARG A 271 -16.28 -6.89 18.51
N GLY A 272 -15.58 -5.81 18.88
CA GLY A 272 -15.77 -5.08 20.15
C GLY A 272 -17.10 -4.30 20.26
N GLY A 273 -17.93 -4.33 19.22
CA GLY A 273 -19.21 -3.64 19.16
C GLY A 273 -19.10 -2.17 18.74
N THR A 274 -17.91 -1.68 18.41
CA THR A 274 -17.67 -0.30 18.02
C THR A 274 -18.11 -0.06 16.58
N ASP A 275 -18.93 0.96 16.38
CA ASP A 275 -19.33 1.42 15.06
C ASP A 275 -18.22 2.27 14.43
N CYS A 276 -17.79 1.85 13.23
CA CYS A 276 -16.71 2.46 12.49
C CYS A 276 -17.21 2.98 11.16
N ARG A 277 -16.59 4.08 10.72
CA ARG A 277 -16.76 4.65 9.39
C ARG A 277 -15.41 4.66 8.69
N GLY A 278 -15.42 4.23 7.43
CA GLY A 278 -14.25 4.19 6.58
C GLY A 278 -14.51 4.93 5.27
N ILE A 279 -13.50 5.64 4.78
CA ILE A 279 -13.45 6.14 3.42
C ILE A 279 -12.25 5.50 2.72
N ILE A 280 -12.51 4.91 1.55
CA ILE A 280 -11.48 4.40 0.65
C ILE A 280 -11.61 5.13 -0.68
N ARG A 281 -10.54 5.78 -1.14
CA ARG A 281 -10.44 6.22 -2.52
C ARG A 281 -9.60 5.21 -3.30
N LYS A 282 -10.22 4.64 -4.33
CA LYS A 282 -9.58 3.75 -5.31
C LYS A 282 -9.20 4.56 -6.54
N THR A 283 -7.95 4.48 -6.95
CA THR A 283 -7.48 5.07 -8.21
C THR A 283 -6.57 4.13 -9.00
N SER A 284 -6.59 4.29 -10.32
CA SER A 284 -5.69 3.66 -11.28
C SER A 284 -5.32 4.68 -12.35
N ASP A 285 -4.08 4.65 -12.81
CA ASP A 285 -3.57 5.46 -13.92
C ASP A 285 -3.74 4.77 -15.29
N GLY A 286 -4.39 3.60 -15.32
CA GLY A 286 -4.60 2.78 -16.51
C GLY A 286 -3.42 1.87 -16.88
N ILE A 287 -2.32 1.90 -16.11
CA ILE A 287 -1.18 1.00 -16.31
C ILE A 287 -1.44 -0.32 -15.58
N THR A 288 -1.08 -1.43 -16.24
CA THR A 288 -1.17 -2.78 -15.67
C THR A 288 -0.42 -2.87 -14.33
N GLY A 289 -1.07 -3.44 -13.32
CA GLY A 289 -0.51 -3.60 -11.98
C GLY A 289 -0.58 -2.34 -11.10
N HIS A 290 -1.13 -1.22 -11.58
CA HIS A 290 -1.25 0.02 -10.83
C HIS A 290 -2.66 0.23 -10.25
N LEU A 291 -2.75 0.07 -8.93
CA LEU A 291 -3.90 0.33 -8.09
C LEU A 291 -3.44 1.09 -6.83
N SER A 292 -4.13 2.18 -6.51
CA SER A 292 -3.87 2.98 -5.31
C SER A 292 -5.13 3.00 -4.45
N LEU A 293 -4.99 2.64 -3.18
CA LEU A 293 -6.01 2.73 -2.15
C LEU A 293 -5.57 3.76 -1.10
N GLU A 294 -6.25 4.89 -1.03
CA GLU A 294 -6.10 5.87 0.04
C GLU A 294 -7.21 5.63 1.06
N ALA A 295 -6.85 5.43 2.32
CA ALA A 295 -7.77 4.97 3.35
C ALA A 295 -7.77 5.86 4.59
N ARG A 296 -8.96 6.04 5.16
CA ARG A 296 -9.14 6.69 6.46
C ARG A 296 -10.29 6.02 7.22
N CYS A 297 -10.09 5.77 8.50
CA CYS A 297 -11.13 5.24 9.38
C CYS A 297 -11.22 6.00 10.70
N TRP A 298 -12.43 6.08 11.25
CA TRP A 298 -12.70 6.62 12.58
C TRP A 298 -13.89 5.90 13.22
N THR A 299 -14.04 6.09 14.53
CA THR A 299 -15.13 5.53 15.33
C THR A 299 -16.19 6.58 15.56
N ASP A 300 -17.44 6.15 15.58
CA ASP A 300 -18.54 6.95 16.09
C ASP A 300 -18.51 6.81 17.62
N ASN A 301 -18.19 7.91 18.32
CA ASN A 301 -18.28 7.97 19.80
C ASN A 301 -19.73 8.22 20.24
#